data_AF-A0A504K2A4-F1
#
_entry.id   AF-A0A504K2A4-F1
#
_cell.length_a   1.000
_cell.length_b   1.000
_cell.length_c   1.000
_cell.angle_alpha   90.00
_cell.angle_beta   90.00
_cell.angle_gamma   90.00
#
_symmetry.space_group_name_H-M   'P 1'
#
loop_
_entity.id
_entity.type
_entity.pdbx_description
1 polymer ?
#
loop_
_entity_poly.entity_id
_entity_poly.type
_entity_poly.pdbx_seq_one_letter_code
_entity_poly.pdbx_strand_id
1 'polypeptide(L)'
;MVFTDHVGPDCIEGAAHLPGTVWHIGGLALRITLGRYPTVSEAVPGTRLPRQCPERHIFPDSSFCMSLRPAMATSQAAAERWWHDLAQYVMCQSVADATGLWPLYNGLDHGDAGRFHALALGLAEKLGIADEYFAIHDGQLAAFSKTTHDRLRSSALFQRLLGYERARRKGLADYEFEAGISGVACCGSMRNCPYLKTVEWPYTTQECDLRQHLLTTTALNLMLRR
;
A
#
# COMPACT_ATOMS: atom_id res chain seq x y z
N MET A 1 -15.56 -4.91 -9.45
CA MET A 1 -15.81 -3.50 -9.06
C MET A 1 -16.70 -2.84 -10.08
N VAL A 2 -17.60 -1.93 -9.68
CA VAL A 2 -18.56 -1.26 -10.56
C VAL A 2 -18.44 0.24 -10.30
N PHE A 3 -18.17 1.02 -11.35
CA PHE A 3 -18.07 2.48 -11.27
C PHE A 3 -19.08 3.03 -12.26
N THR A 4 -20.03 3.81 -11.75
CA THR A 4 -21.27 4.16 -12.46
C THR A 4 -21.42 5.65 -12.66
N ASP A 5 -20.74 6.47 -11.86
CA ASP A 5 -21.09 7.88 -11.74
C ASP A 5 -19.89 8.79 -12.05
N HIS A 6 -20.06 9.61 -13.08
CA HIS A 6 -19.21 10.76 -13.34
C HIS A 6 -19.63 11.88 -12.39
N VAL A 7 -18.80 12.13 -11.37
CA VAL A 7 -19.08 13.18 -10.37
C VAL A 7 -18.42 14.51 -10.78
N GLY A 8 -17.49 14.46 -11.75
CA GLY A 8 -16.87 15.63 -12.36
C GLY A 8 -16.03 15.29 -13.60
N PRO A 9 -15.41 16.27 -14.25
CA PRO A 9 -14.62 16.05 -15.47
C PRO A 9 -13.40 15.13 -15.26
N ASP A 10 -12.84 15.13 -14.05
CA ASP A 10 -11.64 14.37 -13.69
C ASP A 10 -11.88 13.45 -12.47
N CYS A 11 -13.14 13.07 -12.23
CA CYS A 11 -13.51 12.30 -11.04
C CYS A 11 -14.58 11.27 -11.38
N ILE A 12 -14.33 10.02 -10.98
CA ILE A 12 -15.31 8.94 -11.04
C ILE A 12 -15.56 8.37 -9.65
N GLU A 13 -16.81 8.09 -9.34
CA GLU A 13 -17.21 7.39 -8.14
C GLU A 13 -17.86 6.04 -8.47
N GLY A 14 -17.76 5.13 -7.52
CA GLY A 14 -18.26 3.78 -7.68
C GLY A 14 -18.16 2.96 -6.42
N ALA A 15 -18.55 1.70 -6.54
CA ALA A 15 -18.50 0.74 -5.46
C ALA A 15 -17.63 -0.47 -5.84
N ALA A 16 -16.65 -0.75 -5.01
CA ALA A 16 -15.87 -1.98 -5.10
C ALA A 16 -16.64 -3.14 -4.46
N HIS A 17 -17.37 -3.86 -5.30
CA HIS A 17 -17.90 -5.20 -5.00
C HIS A 17 -16.88 -6.25 -5.45
N LEU A 18 -16.16 -6.83 -4.51
CA LEU A 18 -15.18 -7.90 -4.77
C LEU A 18 -15.58 -9.16 -4.01
N PRO A 19 -15.78 -10.30 -4.69
CA PRO A 19 -15.99 -11.59 -4.02
C PRO A 19 -14.87 -11.90 -3.03
N GLY A 20 -15.21 -12.54 -1.91
CA GLY A 20 -14.23 -12.90 -0.87
C GLY A 20 -13.81 -11.75 0.05
N THR A 21 -14.39 -10.56 -0.12
CA THR A 21 -14.17 -9.41 0.78
C THR A 21 -15.38 -9.16 1.69
N VAL A 22 -15.19 -8.47 2.81
CA VAL A 22 -16.27 -8.01 3.68
C VAL A 22 -17.24 -7.04 2.99
N TRP A 23 -16.84 -6.48 1.83
CA TRP A 23 -17.63 -5.57 1.00
C TRP A 23 -18.22 -6.22 -0.25
N HIS A 24 -18.17 -7.56 -0.37
CA HIS A 24 -18.81 -8.26 -1.48
C HIS A 24 -20.31 -7.91 -1.60
N ILE A 25 -20.99 -7.74 -0.46
CA ILE A 25 -22.34 -7.18 -0.34
C ILE A 25 -22.23 -5.72 0.13
N GLY A 26 -22.95 -4.81 -0.52
CA GLY A 26 -22.98 -3.39 -0.17
C GLY A 26 -21.84 -2.54 -0.75
N GLY A 27 -20.70 -3.15 -1.07
CA GLY A 27 -19.58 -2.47 -1.72
C GLY A 27 -18.81 -1.51 -0.81
N LEU A 28 -17.56 -1.23 -1.19
CA LEU A 28 -16.78 -0.11 -0.64
C LEU A 28 -16.91 1.08 -1.60
N ALA A 29 -17.48 2.18 -1.13
CA ALA A 29 -17.63 3.39 -1.94
C ALA A 29 -16.28 4.07 -2.16
N LEU A 30 -15.87 4.22 -3.42
CA LEU A 30 -14.58 4.74 -3.82
C LEU A 30 -14.73 5.97 -4.71
N ARG A 31 -13.83 6.93 -4.53
CA ARG A 31 -13.60 8.05 -5.43
C ARG A 31 -12.25 7.89 -6.09
N ILE A 32 -12.20 8.04 -7.41
CA ILE A 32 -10.96 8.05 -8.19
C ILE A 32 -10.80 9.42 -8.82
N THR A 33 -9.74 10.12 -8.46
CA THR A 33 -9.33 11.35 -9.12
C THR A 33 -8.40 10.99 -10.27
N LEU A 34 -8.80 11.40 -11.48
CA LEU A 34 -8.10 11.11 -12.71
C LEU A 34 -6.97 12.10 -12.93
N GLY A 35 -5.89 11.61 -13.52
CA GLY A 35 -4.71 12.40 -13.82
C GLY A 35 -3.61 11.52 -14.37
N ARG A 36 -2.40 12.09 -14.48
CA ARG A 36 -1.21 11.34 -14.89
C ARG A 36 -0.92 10.15 -13.97
N TYR A 37 -1.23 10.31 -12.69
CA TYR A 37 -1.21 9.28 -11.66
C TYR A 37 -2.59 9.28 -10.99
N PRO A 38 -3.51 8.38 -11.41
CA PRO A 38 -4.83 8.33 -10.80
C PRO A 38 -4.69 7.99 -9.31
N THR A 39 -5.34 8.78 -8.46
CA THR A 39 -5.41 8.55 -7.02
C THR A 39 -6.79 8.02 -6.67
N VAL A 40 -6.88 7.29 -5.56
CA VAL A 40 -8.13 6.69 -5.09
C VAL A 40 -8.24 6.84 -3.59
N SER A 41 -9.46 7.06 -3.12
CA SER A 41 -9.82 7.15 -1.71
C SER A 41 -11.23 6.59 -1.50
N GLU A 42 -11.64 6.46 -0.23
CA GLU A 42 -13.05 6.26 0.08
C GLU A 42 -13.85 7.50 -0.36
N ALA A 43 -15.02 7.31 -0.97
CA ALA A 43 -15.83 8.43 -1.49
C ALA A 43 -16.16 9.48 -0.40
N VAL A 44 -16.35 9.01 0.82
CA VAL A 44 -16.44 9.84 2.03
C VAL A 44 -15.44 9.30 3.06
N PRO A 45 -14.23 9.88 3.17
CA PRO A 45 -13.18 9.35 4.06
C PRO A 45 -13.60 9.27 5.53
N GLY A 46 -13.34 8.11 6.14
CA GLY A 46 -13.67 7.85 7.55
C GLY A 46 -14.98 7.10 7.74
N THR A 47 -15.62 6.61 6.68
CA THR A 47 -16.94 5.97 6.76
C THR A 47 -16.81 4.46 7.05
N ARG A 48 -16.00 3.75 6.26
CA ARG A 48 -15.66 2.34 6.46
C ARG A 48 -14.19 2.15 6.78
N LEU A 49 -13.33 2.99 6.21
CA LEU A 49 -11.89 2.96 6.43
C LEU A 49 -11.48 4.12 7.33
N PRO A 50 -10.39 4.00 8.11
CA PRO A 50 -9.87 5.14 8.85
C PRO A 50 -9.42 6.22 7.86
N ARG A 51 -9.60 7.50 8.24
CA ARG A 51 -9.21 8.64 7.39
C ARG A 51 -7.72 8.65 7.02
N GLN A 52 -6.90 8.12 7.92
CA GLN A 52 -5.47 7.91 7.72
C GLN A 52 -5.04 6.71 8.55
N CYS A 53 -4.10 5.94 8.03
CA CYS A 53 -3.47 4.85 8.74
C CYS A 53 -2.29 4.35 7.91
N PRO A 54 -1.04 4.57 8.36
CA PRO A 54 0.13 4.02 7.66
C PRO A 54 0.05 2.51 7.50
N GLU A 55 -0.34 1.79 8.55
CA GLU A 55 -0.49 0.32 8.56
C GLU A 55 -1.62 -0.21 7.65
N ARG A 56 -2.58 0.64 7.26
CA ARG A 56 -3.59 0.32 6.25
C ARG A 56 -3.31 1.02 4.93
N HIS A 57 -2.12 1.60 4.78
CA HIS A 57 -1.67 2.28 3.57
C HIS A 57 -2.65 3.38 3.12
N ILE A 58 -3.10 4.22 4.06
CA ILE A 58 -3.93 5.41 3.83
C ILE A 58 -3.13 6.62 4.29
N PHE A 59 -2.83 7.51 3.35
CA PHE A 59 -2.09 8.75 3.60
C PHE A 59 -2.90 9.76 4.42
N PRO A 60 -2.25 10.79 5.00
CA PRO A 60 -2.94 11.85 5.73
C PRO A 60 -4.03 12.60 4.92
N ASP A 61 -3.90 12.65 3.59
CA ASP A 61 -4.90 13.22 2.67
C ASP A 61 -6.03 12.23 2.32
N SER A 62 -6.10 11.09 3.01
CA SER A 62 -7.02 9.98 2.79
C SER A 62 -6.88 9.23 1.47
N SER A 63 -5.86 9.53 0.66
CA SER A 63 -5.56 8.76 -0.53
C SER A 63 -4.90 7.43 -0.19
N PHE A 64 -5.10 6.42 -1.03
CA PHE A 64 -4.58 5.07 -0.83
C PHE A 64 -3.19 4.90 -1.45
N CYS A 65 -2.27 4.35 -0.67
CA CYS A 65 -0.98 3.87 -1.16
C CYS A 65 -1.14 2.43 -1.67
N MET A 66 -1.46 2.27 -2.96
CA MET A 66 -1.73 0.94 -3.52
C MET A 66 -0.46 0.17 -3.91
N SER A 67 0.61 0.87 -4.30
CA SER A 67 1.86 0.23 -4.73
C SER A 67 3.06 1.18 -4.64
N LEU A 68 4.26 0.60 -4.56
CA LEU A 68 5.53 1.36 -4.51
C LEU A 68 5.80 2.19 -5.79
N ARG A 69 5.21 1.78 -6.92
CA ARG A 69 5.33 2.48 -8.20
C ARG A 69 3.94 2.59 -8.82
N PRO A 70 3.17 3.63 -8.49
CA PRO A 70 1.83 3.80 -9.03
C PRO A 70 1.88 3.79 -10.56
N ALA A 71 1.10 2.90 -11.17
CA ALA A 71 1.04 2.80 -12.62
C ALA A 71 0.48 4.10 -13.22
N MET A 72 1.19 4.65 -14.20
CA MET A 72 0.65 5.74 -15.01
C MET A 72 -0.38 5.15 -15.97
N ALA A 73 -1.60 5.70 -16.00
CA ALA A 73 -2.66 5.27 -16.93
C ALA A 73 -2.42 5.82 -18.36
N THR A 74 -1.27 5.50 -18.95
CA THR A 74 -0.87 5.94 -20.31
C THR A 74 -1.14 4.92 -21.41
N SER A 75 -1.50 3.69 -21.04
CA SER A 75 -1.86 2.61 -21.97
C SER A 75 -2.90 1.69 -21.32
N GLN A 76 -3.58 0.90 -22.15
CA GLN A 76 -4.58 -0.07 -21.68
C GLN A 76 -3.97 -1.05 -20.66
N ALA A 77 -2.83 -1.65 -20.99
CA ALA A 77 -2.13 -2.55 -20.09
C ALA A 77 -1.72 -1.89 -18.77
N ALA A 78 -1.44 -0.59 -18.76
CA ALA A 78 -1.13 0.14 -17.54
C ALA A 78 -2.39 0.45 -16.70
N ALA A 79 -3.52 0.73 -17.35
CA ALA A 79 -4.81 0.86 -16.69
C ALA A 79 -5.27 -0.48 -16.08
N GLU A 80 -5.10 -1.60 -16.78
CA GLU A 80 -5.38 -2.94 -16.27
C GLU A 80 -4.55 -3.27 -15.02
N ARG A 81 -3.24 -2.96 -15.04
CA ARG A 81 -2.38 -3.09 -13.86
C ARG A 81 -2.84 -2.22 -12.70
N TRP A 82 -3.24 -0.98 -12.97
CA TRP A 82 -3.77 -0.09 -11.93
C TRP A 82 -5.05 -0.66 -11.29
N TRP A 83 -5.97 -1.20 -12.09
CA TRP A 83 -7.18 -1.84 -11.59
C TRP A 83 -6.90 -3.11 -10.80
N HIS A 84 -5.89 -3.89 -11.21
CA HIS A 84 -5.41 -5.04 -10.46
C HIS A 84 -4.83 -4.63 -9.10
N ASP A 85 -4.00 -3.60 -9.06
CA ASP A 85 -3.42 -3.05 -7.82
C ASP A 85 -4.53 -2.57 -6.86
N LEU A 86 -5.55 -1.87 -7.38
CA LEU A 86 -6.72 -1.46 -6.59
C LEU A 86 -7.50 -2.67 -6.05
N ALA A 87 -7.71 -3.71 -6.88
CA ALA A 87 -8.40 -4.91 -6.43
C ALA A 87 -7.65 -5.60 -5.29
N GLN A 88 -6.33 -5.73 -5.43
CA GLN A 88 -5.46 -6.29 -4.41
C GLN A 88 -5.50 -5.46 -3.13
N TYR A 89 -5.43 -4.13 -3.25
CA TYR A 89 -5.54 -3.22 -2.11
C TYR A 89 -6.86 -3.41 -1.35
N VAL A 90 -8.00 -3.46 -2.05
CA VAL A 90 -9.31 -3.66 -1.42
C VAL A 90 -9.40 -5.04 -0.73
N MET A 91 -8.79 -6.09 -1.31
CA MET A 91 -8.70 -7.39 -0.63
C MET A 91 -7.87 -7.30 0.65
N CYS A 92 -6.72 -6.64 0.62
CA CYS A 92 -5.90 -6.42 1.82
C CYS A 92 -6.65 -5.62 2.89
N GLN A 93 -7.34 -4.56 2.47
CA GLN A 93 -8.15 -3.75 3.37
C GLN A 93 -9.25 -4.58 4.02
N SER A 94 -9.88 -5.49 3.28
CA SER A 94 -10.90 -6.39 3.81
C SER A 94 -10.33 -7.34 4.86
N VAL A 95 -9.13 -7.89 4.64
CA VAL A 95 -8.46 -8.74 5.62
C VAL A 95 -8.10 -7.94 6.86
N ALA A 96 -7.54 -6.74 6.69
CA ALA A 96 -7.24 -5.83 7.78
C ALA A 96 -8.50 -5.45 8.58
N ASP A 97 -9.63 -5.26 7.91
CA ASP A 97 -10.92 -4.99 8.56
C ASP A 97 -11.39 -6.16 9.42
N ALA A 98 -11.35 -7.37 8.86
CA ALA A 98 -11.82 -8.58 9.52
C ALA A 98 -10.90 -9.05 10.66
N THR A 99 -9.59 -8.85 10.51
CA THR A 99 -8.58 -9.47 11.40
C THR A 99 -7.79 -8.46 12.23
N GLY A 100 -7.78 -7.19 11.85
CA GLY A 100 -6.87 -6.17 12.39
C GLY A 100 -5.40 -6.39 12.03
N LEU A 101 -5.11 -7.21 11.01
CA LEU A 101 -3.76 -7.51 10.54
C LEU A 101 -3.68 -7.24 9.04
N TRP A 102 -2.58 -6.61 8.61
CA TRP A 102 -2.29 -6.48 7.18
C TRP A 102 -1.74 -7.82 6.67
N PRO A 103 -2.15 -8.32 5.48
CA PRO A 103 -1.62 -9.58 4.98
C PRO A 103 -0.11 -9.50 4.74
N LEU A 104 0.65 -10.43 5.33
CA LEU A 104 2.12 -10.43 5.35
C LEU A 104 2.77 -10.31 3.97
N TYR A 105 2.23 -11.00 2.98
CA TYR A 105 2.79 -11.03 1.62
C TYR A 105 2.31 -9.88 0.73
N ASN A 106 1.52 -8.95 1.27
CA ASN A 106 0.89 -7.87 0.51
C ASN A 106 1.22 -6.47 1.04
N GLY A 107 2.28 -6.34 1.83
CA GLY A 107 2.81 -5.06 2.30
C GLY A 107 4.31 -4.98 2.06
N LEU A 108 4.76 -3.86 1.50
CA LEU A 108 6.16 -3.46 1.60
C LEU A 108 6.31 -2.52 2.79
N ASP A 109 7.53 -2.40 3.29
CA ASP A 109 7.82 -1.49 4.38
C ASP A 109 7.57 -0.04 3.98
N HIS A 110 7.33 0.80 4.98
CA HIS A 110 7.06 2.21 4.79
C HIS A 110 8.28 3.01 4.31
N GLY A 111 8.00 4.16 3.69
CA GLY A 111 9.03 5.10 3.24
C GLY A 111 10.05 4.47 2.30
N ASP A 112 11.31 4.88 2.44
CA ASP A 112 12.41 4.37 1.62
C ASP A 112 12.72 2.89 1.86
N ALA A 113 12.31 2.34 3.00
CA ALA A 113 12.49 0.92 3.32
C ALA A 113 11.76 0.03 2.30
N GLY A 114 10.58 0.44 1.82
CA GLY A 114 9.81 -0.32 0.84
C GLY A 114 10.58 -0.61 -0.45
N ARG A 115 11.40 0.33 -0.93
CA ARG A 115 12.25 0.11 -2.11
C ARG A 115 13.29 -0.98 -1.86
N PHE A 116 13.94 -0.94 -0.71
CA PHE A 116 14.96 -1.93 -0.37
C PHE A 116 14.35 -3.29 -0.04
N HIS A 117 13.18 -3.32 0.59
CA HIS A 117 12.40 -4.54 0.79
C HIS A 117 12.07 -5.21 -0.55
N ALA A 118 11.52 -4.47 -1.52
CA ALA A 118 11.22 -5.01 -2.85
C ALA A 118 12.46 -5.58 -3.57
N LEU A 119 13.60 -4.88 -3.47
CA LEU A 119 14.86 -5.35 -4.04
C LEU A 119 15.42 -6.60 -3.34
N ALA A 120 15.31 -6.68 -2.02
CA ALA A 120 15.74 -7.84 -1.24
C ALA A 120 14.86 -9.06 -1.55
N LEU A 121 13.54 -8.88 -1.61
CA LEU A 121 12.60 -9.94 -1.96
C LEU A 121 12.88 -10.54 -3.34
N GLY A 122 13.05 -9.68 -4.35
CA GLY A 122 13.38 -10.15 -5.71
C GLY A 122 14.74 -10.87 -5.82
N LEU A 123 15.67 -10.63 -4.88
CA LEU A 123 16.90 -11.43 -4.77
C LEU A 123 16.69 -12.74 -4.01
N ALA A 124 15.85 -12.73 -2.96
CA ALA A 124 15.50 -13.90 -2.19
C ALA A 124 14.80 -14.94 -3.07
N GLU A 125 13.88 -14.51 -3.93
CA GLU A 125 13.23 -15.35 -4.94
C GLU A 125 14.24 -15.99 -5.89
N LYS A 126 15.15 -15.20 -6.48
CA LYS A 126 16.20 -15.70 -7.39
C LYS A 126 17.14 -16.71 -6.74
N LEU A 127 17.32 -16.61 -5.43
CA LEU A 127 18.17 -17.49 -4.64
C LEU A 127 17.43 -18.73 -4.10
N GLY A 128 16.10 -18.79 -4.28
CA GLY A 128 15.24 -19.85 -3.75
C GLY A 128 15.14 -19.84 -2.23
N ILE A 129 15.15 -18.66 -1.61
CA ILE A 129 15.12 -18.48 -0.14
C ILE A 129 14.05 -17.46 0.31
N ALA A 130 13.03 -17.22 -0.52
CA ALA A 130 11.98 -16.24 -0.23
C ALA A 130 11.27 -16.52 1.10
N ASP A 131 10.89 -17.77 1.37
CA ASP A 131 10.20 -18.14 2.61
C ASP A 131 11.04 -17.84 3.85
N GLU A 132 12.34 -18.16 3.80
CA GLU A 132 13.26 -17.90 4.90
C GLU A 132 13.52 -16.39 5.08
N TYR A 133 13.58 -15.64 3.97
CA TYR A 133 13.64 -14.18 4.02
C TYR A 133 12.39 -13.57 4.67
N PHE A 134 11.19 -14.04 4.30
CA PHE A 134 9.94 -13.58 4.91
C PHE A 134 9.86 -13.91 6.38
N ALA A 135 10.26 -15.12 6.79
CA ALA A 135 10.29 -15.49 8.20
C ALA A 135 11.24 -14.59 9.02
N ILE A 136 12.34 -14.11 8.43
CA ILE A 136 13.22 -13.12 9.07
C ILE A 136 12.57 -11.73 9.12
N HIS A 137 11.93 -11.32 8.02
CA HIS A 137 11.23 -10.03 7.93
C HIS A 137 10.11 -9.91 8.96
N ASP A 138 9.29 -10.96 9.11
CA ASP A 138 8.19 -11.08 10.08
C ASP A 138 8.68 -11.36 11.52
N GLY A 139 10.00 -11.51 11.73
CA GLY A 139 10.58 -11.77 13.04
C GLY A 139 10.40 -13.19 13.58
N GLN A 140 9.86 -14.12 12.77
CA GLN A 140 9.78 -15.55 13.12
C GLN A 140 11.15 -16.22 13.19
N LEU A 141 12.12 -15.71 12.42
CA LEU A 141 13.52 -16.12 12.46
C LEU A 141 14.43 -14.92 12.74
N ALA A 142 15.47 -15.15 13.54
CA ALA A 142 16.47 -14.11 13.82
C ALA A 142 17.45 -13.91 12.64
N ALA A 143 17.71 -14.96 11.86
CA ALA A 143 18.67 -14.97 10.76
C ALA A 143 18.43 -16.16 9.81
N PHE A 144 19.09 -16.14 8.65
CA PHE A 144 19.14 -17.29 7.75
C PHE A 144 19.77 -18.49 8.45
N SER A 145 19.26 -19.69 8.17
CA SER A 145 19.79 -20.95 8.65
C SER A 145 21.24 -21.12 8.24
N LYS A 146 21.98 -21.88 9.05
CA LYS A 146 23.38 -22.22 8.78
C LYS A 146 23.54 -22.86 7.39
N THR A 147 22.62 -23.74 7.01
CA THR A 147 22.62 -24.41 5.70
C THR A 147 22.50 -23.41 4.55
N THR A 148 21.53 -22.49 4.61
CA THR A 148 21.39 -21.43 3.61
C THR A 148 22.62 -20.53 3.56
N HIS A 149 23.09 -20.11 4.73
CA HIS A 149 24.26 -19.25 4.85
C HIS A 149 25.50 -19.90 4.24
N ASP A 150 25.84 -21.14 4.61
CA ASP A 150 27.04 -21.82 4.13
C ASP A 150 27.00 -22.07 2.62
N ARG A 151 25.80 -22.36 2.08
CA ARG A 151 25.56 -22.53 0.65
C ARG A 151 25.72 -21.23 -0.14
N LEU A 152 25.27 -20.10 0.41
CA LEU A 152 25.11 -18.85 -0.34
C LEU A 152 26.11 -17.74 0.04
N ARG A 153 26.92 -17.91 1.09
CA ARG A 153 27.83 -16.85 1.59
C ARG A 153 28.79 -16.29 0.53
N SER A 154 29.21 -17.08 -0.45
CA SER A 154 30.08 -16.63 -1.55
C SER A 154 29.31 -16.05 -2.74
N SER A 155 27.98 -16.13 -2.75
CA SER A 155 27.15 -15.57 -3.82
C SER A 155 27.08 -14.06 -3.74
N ALA A 156 27.45 -13.38 -4.84
CA ALA A 156 27.31 -11.93 -4.95
C ALA A 156 25.85 -11.47 -4.80
N LEU A 157 24.88 -12.29 -5.23
CA LEU A 157 23.45 -11.98 -5.05
C LEU A 157 23.06 -12.03 -3.58
N PHE A 158 23.56 -13.00 -2.82
CA PHE A 158 23.29 -13.10 -1.39
C PHE A 158 23.92 -11.93 -0.61
N GLN A 159 25.15 -11.55 -0.95
CA GLN A 159 25.79 -10.36 -0.35
C GLN A 159 25.00 -9.07 -0.64
N ARG A 160 24.47 -8.91 -1.87
CA ARG A 160 23.59 -7.78 -2.22
C ARG A 160 22.28 -7.80 -1.44
N LEU A 161 21.67 -8.98 -1.26
CA LEU A 161 20.47 -9.13 -0.43
C LEU A 161 20.73 -8.64 0.99
N LEU A 162 21.82 -9.08 1.63
CA LEU A 162 22.21 -8.61 2.98
C LEU A 162 22.46 -7.10 3.02
N GLY A 163 22.97 -6.51 1.93
CA GLY A 163 23.09 -5.07 1.75
C GLY A 163 21.73 -4.36 1.76
N TYR A 164 20.78 -4.84 0.93
CA TYR A 164 19.43 -4.28 0.90
C TYR A 164 18.68 -4.48 2.21
N GLU A 165 18.85 -5.59 2.91
CA GLU A 165 18.24 -5.81 4.22
C GLU A 165 18.73 -4.82 5.28
N ARG A 166 20.03 -4.49 5.29
CA ARG A 166 20.56 -3.44 6.16
C ARG A 166 19.99 -2.06 5.81
N ALA A 167 19.91 -1.75 4.52
CA ALA A 167 19.35 -0.48 4.05
C ALA A 167 17.85 -0.37 4.37
N ARG A 168 17.10 -1.47 4.24
CA ARG A 168 15.68 -1.58 4.62
C ARG A 168 15.50 -1.27 6.11
N ARG A 169 16.21 -1.97 6.99
CA ARG A 169 16.13 -1.76 8.45
C ARG A 169 16.46 -0.32 8.84
N LYS A 170 17.48 0.27 8.20
CA LYS A 170 17.79 1.68 8.41
C LYS A 170 16.64 2.59 7.95
N GLY A 171 16.13 2.40 6.74
CA GLY A 171 15.02 3.21 6.22
C GLY A 171 13.76 3.10 7.06
N LEU A 172 13.49 1.92 7.63
CA LEU A 172 12.33 1.71 8.51
C LEU A 172 12.52 2.47 9.83
N ALA A 173 13.70 2.38 10.44
CA ALA A 173 14.01 3.14 11.66
C ALA A 173 13.95 4.66 11.43
N ASP A 174 14.42 5.15 10.27
CA ASP A 174 14.33 6.56 9.90
C ASP A 174 12.85 6.99 9.76
N TYR A 175 12.03 6.18 9.09
CA TYR A 175 10.60 6.43 8.96
C TYR A 175 9.85 6.43 10.30
N GLU A 176 10.13 5.45 11.18
CA GLU A 176 9.54 5.38 12.51
C GLU A 176 9.88 6.62 13.36
N PHE A 177 11.12 7.09 13.26
CA PHE A 177 11.57 8.32 13.92
C PHE A 177 10.81 9.55 13.40
N GLU A 178 10.73 9.73 12.07
CA GLU A 178 10.00 10.82 11.44
C GLU A 178 8.50 10.79 11.75
N ALA A 179 7.89 9.60 11.72
CA ALA A 179 6.50 9.40 12.05
C ALA A 179 6.21 9.74 13.52
N GLY A 180 7.12 9.40 14.43
CA GLY A 180 7.06 9.77 15.84
C GLY A 180 7.09 11.29 16.05
N ILE A 181 7.98 12.01 15.36
CA ILE A 181 8.06 13.48 15.42
C ILE A 181 6.81 14.12 14.81
N SER A 182 6.28 13.56 13.73
CA SER A 182 5.13 14.10 13.01
C SER A 182 3.79 13.82 13.69
N GLY A 183 3.79 13.15 14.84
CA GLY A 183 2.58 12.83 15.60
C GLY A 183 1.68 11.80 14.90
N VAL A 184 2.25 10.94 14.06
CA VAL A 184 1.50 9.87 13.41
C VAL A 184 0.92 8.94 14.48
N ALA A 185 -0.39 8.78 14.45
CA ALA A 185 -1.12 8.01 15.45
C ALA A 185 -1.75 6.75 14.86
N CYS A 186 -1.91 5.76 15.72
CA CYS A 186 -2.67 4.56 15.40
C CYS A 186 -4.15 4.92 15.24
N CYS A 187 -4.74 4.47 14.13
CA CYS A 187 -6.18 4.64 13.89
C CYS A 187 -7.08 3.73 14.77
N GLY A 188 -6.48 2.82 15.54
CA GLY A 188 -7.17 1.87 16.41
C GLY A 188 -7.64 0.58 15.75
N SER A 189 -7.63 0.48 14.41
CA SER A 189 -8.12 -0.72 13.69
C SER A 189 -7.09 -1.85 13.55
N MET A 190 -5.80 -1.57 13.74
CA MET A 190 -4.72 -2.55 13.56
C MET A 190 -4.22 -3.09 14.92
N ARG A 191 -4.14 -4.42 15.07
CA ARG A 191 -3.77 -5.10 16.33
C ARG A 191 -2.31 -4.89 16.72
N ASN A 192 -1.41 -4.89 15.75
CA ASN A 192 0.03 -4.76 15.95
C ASN A 192 0.56 -3.41 15.45
N CYS A 193 -0.27 -2.37 15.54
CA CYS A 193 0.12 -1.04 15.10
C CYS A 193 1.29 -0.52 15.96
N PRO A 194 2.44 -0.13 15.37
CA PRO A 194 3.57 0.38 16.12
C PRO A 194 3.34 1.79 16.68
N TYR A 195 2.29 2.48 16.21
CA TYR A 195 1.97 3.85 16.62
C TYR A 195 1.13 3.89 17.91
N LEU A 196 1.31 4.96 18.69
CA LEU A 196 0.47 5.21 19.87
C LEU A 196 -0.97 5.48 19.44
N LYS A 197 -1.94 4.91 20.18
CA LYS A 197 -3.37 5.22 19.99
C LYS A 197 -3.61 6.67 20.39
N THR A 198 -4.26 7.44 19.53
CA THR A 198 -4.75 8.77 19.92
C THR A 198 -5.85 8.64 20.96
N VAL A 199 -5.74 9.44 22.01
CA VAL A 199 -6.84 9.72 22.94
C VAL A 199 -7.58 10.90 22.31
N GLU A 200 -8.71 10.61 21.65
CA GLU A 200 -9.66 11.57 21.04
C GLU A 200 -9.11 12.47 19.91
N TRP A 201 -9.72 12.35 18.73
CA TRP A 201 -9.45 13.22 17.57
C TRP A 201 -10.33 14.48 17.64
N PRO A 202 -9.78 15.70 17.82
CA PRO A 202 -10.55 16.91 17.54
C PRO A 202 -10.48 17.22 16.04
N TYR A 203 -11.65 17.51 15.48
CA TYR A 203 -11.85 17.91 14.08
C TYR A 203 -11.08 19.19 13.72
N THR A 204 -10.48 19.22 12.52
CA THR A 204 -10.54 20.36 11.61
C THR A 204 -10.41 19.89 10.17
N THR A 205 -11.39 20.26 9.34
CA THR A 205 -11.36 20.13 7.88
C THR A 205 -10.57 21.31 7.31
N GLN A 206 -9.46 21.06 6.61
CA GLN A 206 -8.84 22.10 5.79
C GLN A 206 -8.29 21.52 4.48
N GLU A 207 -8.98 21.92 3.41
CA GLU A 207 -8.58 22.12 2.01
C GLU A 207 -7.37 21.33 1.48
N CYS A 208 -7.65 20.44 0.53
CA CYS A 208 -6.66 19.93 -0.41
C CYS A 208 -6.90 20.61 -1.76
N ASP A 209 -6.15 21.68 -2.05
CA ASP A 209 -6.10 22.29 -3.38
C ASP A 209 -4.65 22.36 -3.90
N LEU A 210 -4.56 22.11 -5.21
CA LEU A 210 -3.47 22.35 -6.18
C LEU A 210 -2.18 21.51 -6.10
N ARG A 211 -2.04 20.59 -7.09
CA ARG A 211 -0.94 20.60 -8.09
C ARG A 211 -1.24 19.75 -9.35
N GLN A 212 -1.86 20.43 -10.31
CA GLN A 212 -1.58 20.55 -11.75
C GLN A 212 -1.30 19.35 -12.70
N HIS A 213 -2.19 19.34 -13.72
CA HIS A 213 -1.98 19.41 -15.17
C HIS A 213 -1.92 18.14 -16.04
N LEU A 214 -3.06 17.94 -16.72
CA LEU A 214 -3.29 17.49 -18.09
C LEU A 214 -2.79 16.10 -18.48
N LEU A 215 -3.72 15.15 -18.50
CA LEU A 215 -3.98 14.14 -19.56
C LEU A 215 -5.38 13.53 -19.32
N THR A 216 -6.40 14.38 -19.27
CA THR A 216 -7.72 14.05 -18.72
C THR A 216 -8.53 13.10 -19.61
N THR A 217 -8.49 13.28 -20.93
CA THR A 217 -9.31 12.46 -21.86
C THR A 217 -8.73 11.06 -22.12
N THR A 218 -7.39 10.91 -22.17
CA THR A 218 -6.75 9.62 -22.49
C THR A 218 -6.79 8.67 -21.30
N ALA A 219 -6.44 9.13 -20.10
CA ALA A 219 -6.50 8.30 -18.90
C ALA A 219 -7.95 7.88 -18.58
N LEU A 220 -8.90 8.81 -18.71
CA LEU A 220 -10.33 8.52 -18.57
C LEU A 220 -10.78 7.41 -19.53
N ASN A 221 -10.50 7.55 -20.82
CA ASN A 221 -10.89 6.55 -21.82
C ASN A 221 -10.27 5.18 -21.56
N LEU A 222 -9.01 5.11 -21.09
CA LEU A 222 -8.35 3.86 -20.76
C LEU A 222 -8.91 3.21 -19.49
N MET A 223 -9.25 4.01 -18.48
CA MET A 223 -9.78 3.52 -17.21
C MET A 223 -11.23 3.03 -17.32
N LEU A 224 -12.01 3.57 -18.27
CA LEU A 224 -13.40 3.18 -18.54
C LEU A 224 -13.54 2.00 -19.52
N ARG A 225 -12.55 1.76 -20.38
CA ARG A 225 -12.52 0.62 -21.30
C ARG A 225 -12.07 -0.63 -20.53
N ARG A 226 -13.04 -1.30 -19.93
CA ARG A 226 -12.86 -2.62 -19.30
C ARG A 226 -12.91 -3.74 -20.31
#